data_AF-A0A834HTZ3-F1
#
_entry.id   AF-A0A834HTZ3-F1
#
_cell.length_a   1.000
_cell.length_b   1.000
_cell.length_c   1.000
_cell.angle_alpha   90.00
_cell.angle_beta   90.00
_cell.angle_gamma   90.00
#
_symmetry.space_group_name_H-M   'P 1'
#
loop_
_entity.id
_entity.type
_entity.pdbx_description
1 polymer ?
#
loop_
_entity_poly.entity_id
_entity_poly.type
_entity_poly.pdbx_seq_one_letter_code
_entity_poly.pdbx_strand_id
1 'polypeptide(L)'
;MKSLGALCFLITITTVLNASPDIIPIKDGFAGHARTTHYWDCCKPSCAWNYETFQIKAVDSSYGFTAASFSGGVDNSGCCRCILMSFTGQLQGKKLLAQITNTGGELYENHFDIQVPGGGVGYFNLGCQRQWDAPEDGWGIRYGGVQSEEECVELPEPLRDSCKFRWSFLEGVENPDVDFVQVECPEELSILTNCIPDDTI
;
A
#
# COMPACT_ATOMS: atom_id res chain seq x y z
N MET A 1 -17.33 -41.66 48.46
CA MET A 1 -17.08 -41.59 46.99
C MET A 1 -16.67 -40.16 46.69
N LYS A 2 -15.37 -39.84 46.76
CA LYS A 2 -14.46 -39.56 45.62
C LYS A 2 -14.98 -38.52 44.62
N SER A 3 -14.43 -37.30 44.77
CA SER A 3 -13.90 -36.36 43.77
C SER A 3 -14.73 -36.04 42.52
N LEU A 4 -14.89 -34.76 42.21
CA LEU A 4 -14.26 -34.16 41.03
C LEU A 4 -14.19 -32.63 41.21
N GLY A 5 -12.98 -32.12 41.48
CA GLY A 5 -12.69 -30.69 41.46
C GLY A 5 -12.60 -30.21 40.01
N ALA A 6 -13.40 -29.20 39.65
CA ALA A 6 -13.29 -28.52 38.38
C ALA A 6 -12.06 -27.60 38.42
N LEU A 7 -10.96 -28.03 37.80
CA LEU A 7 -9.76 -27.22 37.61
C LEU A 7 -10.04 -26.24 36.47
N CYS A 8 -10.37 -25.00 36.83
CA CYS A 8 -10.56 -23.91 35.88
C CYS A 8 -9.18 -23.48 35.37
N PHE A 9 -8.80 -23.94 34.17
CA PHE A 9 -7.60 -23.45 33.50
C PHE A 9 -7.86 -22.02 33.01
N LEU A 10 -7.34 -21.04 33.75
CA LEU A 10 -7.19 -19.67 33.26
C LEU A 10 -6.14 -19.68 32.15
N ILE A 11 -6.60 -19.69 30.89
CA ILE A 11 -5.75 -19.40 29.74
C ILE A 11 -5.41 -17.92 29.81
N THR A 12 -4.22 -17.60 30.29
CA THR A 12 -3.66 -16.25 30.16
C THR A 12 -3.42 -15.99 28.68
N ILE A 13 -4.31 -15.24 28.04
CA ILE A 13 -4.07 -14.66 26.72
C ILE A 13 -2.94 -13.65 26.91
N THR A 14 -1.70 -14.05 26.69
CA THR A 14 -0.60 -13.12 26.46
C THR A 14 -0.91 -12.40 25.17
N THR A 15 -1.44 -11.18 25.27
CA THR A 15 -1.48 -10.24 24.15
C THR A 15 -0.03 -10.03 23.71
N VAL A 16 0.35 -10.65 22.60
CA VAL A 16 1.59 -10.31 21.93
C VAL A 16 1.38 -8.88 21.44
N LEU A 17 1.98 -7.91 22.13
CA LEU A 17 2.12 -6.57 21.59
C LEU A 17 3.02 -6.75 20.36
N ASN A 18 2.44 -6.84 19.16
CA ASN A 18 3.21 -6.71 17.94
C ASN A 18 3.89 -5.35 18.01
N ALA A 19 5.19 -5.34 18.32
CA ALA A 19 5.99 -4.14 18.22
C ALA A 19 5.93 -3.67 16.76
N SER A 20 5.69 -2.37 16.55
CA SER A 20 5.88 -1.76 15.24
C SER A 20 7.33 -2.02 14.83
N PRO A 21 7.62 -2.55 13.63
CA PRO A 21 8.99 -2.84 13.21
C PRO A 21 9.82 -1.56 13.23
N ASP A 22 11.09 -1.72 13.60
CA ASP A 22 12.04 -0.63 13.63
C ASP A 22 12.26 -0.12 12.20
N ILE A 23 11.94 1.15 11.97
CA ILE A 23 12.15 1.79 10.67
C ILE A 23 13.61 2.25 10.59
N ILE A 24 14.41 1.58 9.75
CA ILE A 24 15.84 1.83 9.59
C ILE A 24 16.08 2.56 8.26
N PRO A 25 16.43 3.86 8.26
CA PRO A 25 16.80 4.58 7.04
C PRO A 25 18.05 4.01 6.39
N ILE A 26 18.04 3.85 5.06
CA ILE A 26 19.21 3.42 4.32
C ILE A 26 20.19 4.59 4.20
N LYS A 27 21.42 4.38 4.66
CA LYS A 27 22.49 5.37 4.52
C LYS A 27 22.75 5.64 3.04
N ASP A 28 22.76 6.91 2.66
CA ASP A 28 22.91 7.37 1.27
C ASP A 28 21.78 6.87 0.33
N GLY A 29 20.65 6.41 0.89
CA GLY A 29 19.45 6.06 0.15
C GLY A 29 18.70 7.29 -0.39
N PHE A 30 17.80 7.08 -1.35
CA PHE A 30 17.06 8.20 -1.96
C PHE A 30 16.05 8.81 -0.98
N ALA A 31 15.90 10.13 -1.03
CA ALA A 31 15.02 10.91 -0.18
C ALA A 31 14.59 12.19 -0.91
N GLY A 32 13.48 12.79 -0.50
CA GLY A 32 13.04 14.07 -1.05
C GLY A 32 11.59 14.39 -0.77
N HIS A 33 11.08 15.37 -1.51
CA HIS A 33 9.66 15.72 -1.56
C HIS A 33 9.01 14.97 -2.72
N ALA A 34 7.75 14.55 -2.56
CA ALA A 34 6.95 13.93 -3.60
C ALA A 34 5.47 14.33 -3.50
N ARG A 35 4.83 14.39 -4.67
CA ARG A 35 3.36 14.41 -4.78
C ARG A 35 2.83 12.99 -4.60
N THR A 36 1.60 12.86 -4.13
CA THR A 36 0.92 11.55 -4.14
C THR A 36 -0.39 11.60 -4.89
N THR A 37 -0.80 10.45 -5.43
CA THR A 37 -2.17 10.14 -5.83
C THR A 37 -2.57 8.81 -5.22
N HIS A 38 -3.76 8.32 -5.56
CA HIS A 38 -4.21 6.98 -5.20
C HIS A 38 -4.84 6.28 -6.41
N TYR A 39 -4.64 4.96 -6.51
CA TYR A 39 -5.20 4.15 -7.59
C TYR A 39 -5.41 2.69 -7.19
N TRP A 40 -6.23 2.00 -7.97
CA TRP A 40 -6.30 0.54 -8.00
C TRP A 40 -6.91 0.08 -9.32
N ASP A 41 -6.06 -0.41 -10.22
CA ASP A 41 -6.45 -0.82 -11.58
C ASP A 41 -6.53 -2.35 -11.75
N CYS A 42 -6.17 -3.09 -10.71
CA CYS A 42 -6.06 -4.55 -10.66
C CYS A 42 -5.06 -5.14 -11.67
N CYS A 43 -4.16 -4.33 -12.23
CA CYS A 43 -3.17 -4.80 -13.18
C CYS A 43 -2.05 -5.58 -12.47
N LYS A 44 -1.34 -6.41 -13.26
CA LYS A 44 -0.09 -6.99 -12.80
C LYS A 44 0.94 -5.85 -12.61
N PRO A 45 1.52 -5.68 -11.41
CA PRO A 45 2.51 -4.64 -11.16
C PRO A 45 3.80 -4.85 -11.99
N SER A 46 4.46 -3.76 -12.39
CA SER A 46 5.68 -3.84 -13.21
C SER A 46 6.84 -4.55 -12.50
N CYS A 47 6.98 -4.41 -11.18
CA CYS A 47 8.04 -5.10 -10.46
C CYS A 47 7.82 -6.61 -10.38
N ALA A 48 6.61 -7.13 -10.66
CA ALA A 48 6.29 -8.55 -10.58
C ALA A 48 6.70 -9.37 -11.81
N TRP A 49 7.27 -8.76 -12.86
CA TRP A 49 7.66 -9.52 -14.06
C TRP A 49 8.82 -10.49 -13.83
N ASN A 50 9.66 -10.23 -12.82
CA ASN A 50 10.79 -11.09 -12.46
C ASN A 50 10.48 -12.04 -11.28
N TYR A 51 9.24 -12.07 -10.79
CA TYR A 51 8.84 -12.82 -9.59
C TYR A 51 7.67 -13.75 -9.88
N GLU A 52 7.81 -15.02 -9.52
CA GLU A 52 6.79 -16.05 -9.82
C GLU A 52 5.56 -15.98 -8.88
N THR A 53 5.69 -15.39 -7.69
CA THR A 53 4.67 -15.46 -6.62
C THR A 53 4.32 -14.09 -6.00
N PHE A 54 4.34 -13.02 -6.80
CA PHE A 54 4.03 -11.68 -6.33
C PHE A 54 2.56 -11.55 -5.88
N GLN A 55 2.32 -11.06 -4.66
CA GLN A 55 0.97 -10.78 -4.13
C GLN A 55 0.91 -9.38 -3.48
N ILE A 56 -0.20 -8.70 -3.63
CA ILE A 56 -0.51 -7.46 -2.89
C ILE A 56 -1.59 -7.81 -1.88
N LYS A 57 -1.31 -7.62 -0.60
CA LYS A 57 -2.28 -7.86 0.48
C LYS A 57 -2.61 -6.55 1.18
N ALA A 58 -3.85 -6.43 1.63
CA ALA A 58 -4.24 -5.41 2.59
C ALA A 58 -3.28 -5.42 3.78
N VAL A 59 -2.89 -4.25 4.26
CA VAL A 59 -2.08 -4.10 5.46
C VAL A 59 -2.73 -3.09 6.40
N ASP A 60 -2.64 -3.36 7.70
CA ASP A 60 -3.17 -2.49 8.74
C ASP A 60 -2.27 -1.24 8.92
N SER A 61 -2.88 -0.20 9.51
CA SER A 61 -2.41 1.18 9.60
C SER A 61 -0.89 1.36 9.56
N SER A 62 -0.41 2.12 8.56
CA SER A 62 0.97 2.57 8.29
C SER A 62 1.85 1.71 7.39
N TYR A 63 1.35 0.61 6.83
CA TYR A 63 2.01 -0.11 5.72
C TYR A 63 1.25 0.08 4.42
N GLY A 64 1.89 -0.13 3.27
CA GLY A 64 1.21 -0.12 1.98
C GLY A 64 2.11 -0.48 0.80
N PHE A 65 1.57 -0.24 -0.39
CA PHE A 65 2.27 -0.43 -1.66
C PHE A 65 2.04 0.79 -2.54
N THR A 66 3.00 1.09 -3.40
CA THR A 66 2.90 2.25 -4.29
C THR A 66 3.51 1.99 -5.66
N ALA A 67 3.03 2.72 -6.67
CA ALA A 67 3.77 2.96 -7.89
C ALA A 67 4.68 4.18 -7.70
N ALA A 68 5.94 4.12 -8.14
CA ALA A 68 6.86 5.24 -8.03
C ALA A 68 7.28 5.76 -9.41
N SER A 69 7.37 7.08 -9.55
CA SER A 69 8.04 7.76 -10.67
C SER A 69 9.08 8.72 -10.10
N PHE A 70 10.35 8.49 -10.44
CA PHE A 70 11.45 9.37 -10.09
C PHE A 70 11.95 10.06 -11.38
N SER A 71 11.67 11.35 -11.53
CA SER A 71 12.16 12.20 -12.64
C SER A 71 11.96 11.65 -14.07
N GLY A 72 10.69 11.61 -14.52
CA GLY A 72 10.36 11.69 -15.95
C GLY A 72 10.42 10.41 -16.78
N GLY A 73 10.21 9.23 -16.19
CA GLY A 73 10.27 7.97 -16.95
C GLY A 73 9.82 6.73 -16.18
N VAL A 74 9.62 5.64 -16.93
CA VAL A 74 9.53 4.28 -16.35
C VAL A 74 10.90 3.92 -15.79
N ASP A 75 11.03 3.90 -14.47
CA ASP A 75 12.24 3.53 -13.76
C ASP A 75 12.00 2.35 -12.81
N ASN A 76 12.45 1.17 -13.21
CA ASN A 76 12.35 -0.04 -12.40
C ASN A 76 13.47 -0.16 -11.35
N SER A 77 14.44 0.76 -11.29
CA SER A 77 15.54 0.70 -10.31
C SER A 77 15.05 0.84 -8.86
N GLY A 78 13.88 1.46 -8.68
CA GLY A 78 13.18 1.56 -7.40
C GLY A 78 12.41 0.29 -6.99
N CYS A 79 12.30 -0.73 -7.87
CA CYS A 79 11.48 -1.89 -7.60
C CYS A 79 11.84 -2.58 -6.28
N CYS A 80 10.80 -2.87 -5.50
CA CYS A 80 10.84 -3.63 -4.26
C CYS A 80 11.60 -2.98 -3.11
N ARG A 81 12.12 -1.76 -3.31
CA ARG A 81 12.63 -0.90 -2.25
C ARG A 81 11.48 -0.34 -1.43
N CYS A 82 11.75 -0.05 -0.16
CA CYS A 82 10.76 0.52 0.75
C CYS A 82 11.07 1.98 1.06
N ILE A 83 10.00 2.76 1.20
CA ILE A 83 10.06 4.18 1.50
C ILE A 83 9.15 4.50 2.67
N LEU A 84 9.63 5.32 3.59
CA LEU A 84 8.80 5.93 4.61
C LEU A 84 8.32 7.29 4.11
N MET A 85 7.05 7.38 3.75
CA MET A 85 6.38 8.63 3.44
C MET A 85 5.90 9.29 4.73
N SER A 86 6.31 10.53 4.96
CA SER A 86 5.83 11.40 6.04
C SER A 86 4.93 12.44 5.42
N PHE A 87 3.63 12.38 5.73
CA PHE A 87 2.67 13.31 5.18
C PHE A 87 2.88 14.72 5.72
N THR A 88 2.62 15.70 4.87
CA THR A 88 2.65 17.12 5.18
C THR A 88 1.23 17.70 5.17
N GLY A 89 1.09 18.99 5.48
CA GLY A 89 -0.21 19.66 5.44
C GLY A 89 -1.23 19.07 6.42
N GLN A 90 -2.44 18.76 5.93
CA GLN A 90 -3.56 18.29 6.78
C GLN A 90 -3.28 16.94 7.46
N LEU A 91 -2.48 16.08 6.85
CA LEU A 91 -2.12 14.77 7.39
C LEU A 91 -0.79 14.79 8.15
N GLN A 92 -0.30 15.97 8.54
CA GLN A 92 0.99 16.11 9.22
C GLN A 92 1.08 15.22 10.47
N GLY A 93 2.20 14.49 10.58
CA GLY A 93 2.47 13.56 11.67
C GLY A 93 2.08 12.11 11.36
N LYS A 94 1.27 11.88 10.31
CA LYS A 94 1.04 10.52 9.79
C LYS A 94 2.22 10.06 8.95
N LYS A 95 2.51 8.77 9.00
CA LYS A 95 3.55 8.13 8.20
C LYS A 95 3.03 6.85 7.57
N LEU A 96 3.41 6.61 6.32
CA LEU A 96 3.11 5.41 5.57
C LEU A 96 4.43 4.80 5.07
N LEU A 97 4.75 3.61 5.56
CA LEU A 97 5.81 2.79 5.02
C LEU A 97 5.25 1.99 3.84
N ALA A 98 5.77 2.22 2.64
CA ALA A 98 5.32 1.50 1.45
C ALA A 98 6.46 0.80 0.75
N GLN A 99 6.17 -0.38 0.19
CA GLN A 99 7.04 -1.00 -0.80
C GLN A 99 6.67 -0.51 -2.20
N ILE A 100 7.68 -0.19 -3.01
CA ILE A 100 7.51 0.15 -4.42
C ILE A 100 7.28 -1.14 -5.20
N THR A 101 6.13 -1.24 -5.84
CA THR A 101 5.71 -2.47 -6.54
C THR A 101 5.40 -2.24 -8.00
N ASN A 102 5.23 -0.99 -8.40
CA ASN A 102 4.94 -0.61 -9.76
C ASN A 102 5.71 0.66 -10.11
N THR A 103 5.79 0.96 -11.39
CA THR A 103 6.35 2.23 -11.90
C THR A 103 5.23 3.14 -12.35
N GLY A 104 5.32 4.42 -12.00
CA GLY A 104 4.41 5.46 -12.47
C GLY A 104 4.71 5.92 -13.89
N GLY A 105 3.81 6.71 -14.46
CA GLY A 105 4.02 7.37 -15.76
C GLY A 105 4.99 8.55 -15.68
N GLU A 106 5.32 9.14 -16.83
CA GLU A 106 6.24 10.28 -16.93
C GLU A 106 5.70 11.52 -16.21
N LEU A 107 6.16 11.74 -14.99
CA LEU A 107 5.91 12.97 -14.23
C LEU A 107 7.25 13.66 -13.96
N TYR A 108 7.28 14.99 -14.14
CA TYR A 108 8.50 15.81 -14.04
C TYR A 108 8.99 16.03 -12.60
N GLU A 109 8.36 15.37 -11.62
CA GLU A 109 8.70 15.42 -10.19
C GLU A 109 8.55 14.02 -9.57
N ASN A 110 9.09 13.83 -8.37
CA ASN A 110 8.87 12.58 -7.63
C ASN A 110 7.37 12.40 -7.35
N HIS A 111 6.84 11.24 -7.71
CA HIS A 111 5.43 10.95 -7.52
C HIS A 111 5.22 9.51 -7.05
N PHE A 112 4.32 9.37 -6.07
CA PHE A 112 3.90 8.09 -5.54
C PHE A 112 2.39 7.91 -5.73
N ASP A 113 2.00 6.90 -6.52
CA ASP A 113 0.61 6.50 -6.63
C ASP A 113 0.33 5.43 -5.58
N ILE A 114 -0.36 5.78 -4.50
CA ILE A 114 -0.61 4.89 -3.37
C ILE A 114 -1.70 3.89 -3.78
N GLN A 115 -1.45 2.59 -3.59
CA GLN A 115 -2.43 1.57 -3.94
C GLN A 115 -3.55 1.52 -2.91
N VAL A 116 -4.73 1.95 -3.33
CA VAL A 116 -5.94 2.03 -2.51
C VAL A 116 -7.09 1.46 -3.32
N PRO A 117 -7.62 0.26 -2.98
CA PRO A 117 -8.79 -0.29 -3.64
C PRO A 117 -9.95 0.71 -3.66
N GLY A 118 -10.55 0.89 -4.84
CA GLY A 118 -11.57 1.92 -5.04
C GLY A 118 -11.00 3.32 -5.23
N GLY A 119 -9.69 3.49 -5.39
CA GLY A 119 -9.04 4.78 -5.68
C GLY A 119 -9.12 5.24 -7.14
N GLY A 120 -9.75 4.45 -8.01
CA GLY A 120 -9.85 4.71 -9.44
C GLY A 120 -8.87 3.85 -10.23
N VAL A 121 -9.33 3.37 -11.39
CA VAL A 121 -8.58 2.47 -12.27
C VAL A 121 -7.62 3.23 -13.19
N GLY A 122 -7.77 4.54 -13.31
CA GLY A 122 -6.92 5.39 -14.12
C GLY A 122 -6.94 5.01 -15.61
N TYR A 123 -5.76 5.01 -16.23
CA TYR A 123 -5.60 4.74 -17.65
C TYR A 123 -5.88 3.27 -18.02
N PHE A 124 -5.47 2.32 -17.17
CA PHE A 124 -5.59 0.88 -17.42
C PHE A 124 -6.85 0.28 -16.78
N ASN A 125 -8.00 0.52 -17.39
CA ASN A 125 -9.28 0.13 -16.79
C ASN A 125 -9.72 -1.34 -16.98
N LEU A 126 -8.98 -2.13 -17.77
CA LEU A 126 -9.38 -3.51 -18.08
C LEU A 126 -9.02 -4.52 -17.00
N GLY A 127 -8.12 -4.20 -16.07
CA GLY A 127 -7.68 -5.12 -15.02
C GLY A 127 -8.85 -5.48 -14.10
N CYS A 128 -9.46 -4.48 -13.45
CA CYS A 128 -10.56 -4.73 -12.52
C CYS A 128 -11.83 -5.24 -13.23
N GLN A 129 -12.09 -4.80 -14.45
CA GLN A 129 -13.18 -5.36 -15.26
C GLN A 129 -12.98 -6.85 -15.49
N ARG A 130 -11.78 -7.30 -15.87
CA ARG A 130 -11.53 -8.72 -16.14
C ARG A 130 -11.46 -9.58 -14.88
N GLN A 131 -10.94 -9.03 -13.79
CA GLN A 131 -10.76 -9.78 -12.55
C GLN A 131 -12.05 -9.87 -11.73
N TRP A 132 -12.85 -8.80 -11.70
CA TRP A 132 -13.96 -8.63 -10.77
C TRP A 132 -15.27 -8.20 -11.43
N ASP A 133 -15.35 -8.15 -12.75
CA ASP A 133 -16.52 -7.64 -13.50
C ASP A 133 -16.91 -6.22 -13.09
N ALA A 134 -15.90 -5.40 -12.75
CA ALA A 134 -16.10 -4.00 -12.40
C ALA A 134 -16.60 -3.18 -13.62
N PRO A 135 -17.30 -2.04 -13.39
CA PRO A 135 -17.67 -1.12 -14.46
C PRO A 135 -16.47 -0.65 -15.29
N GLU A 136 -16.72 -0.10 -16.48
CA GLU A 136 -15.66 0.39 -17.39
C GLU A 136 -14.75 1.44 -16.72
N ASP A 137 -15.28 2.25 -15.81
CA ASP A 137 -14.52 3.27 -15.08
C ASP A 137 -14.06 2.79 -13.68
N GLY A 138 -14.17 1.49 -13.40
CA GLY A 138 -13.95 0.93 -12.07
C GLY A 138 -15.10 1.21 -11.11
N TRP A 139 -14.81 1.13 -9.80
CA TRP A 139 -15.74 1.55 -8.76
C TRP A 139 -15.63 3.07 -8.56
N GLY A 140 -16.73 3.79 -8.74
CA GLY A 140 -16.76 5.26 -8.68
C GLY A 140 -16.34 5.92 -10.00
N ILE A 141 -15.56 7.01 -9.91
CA ILE A 141 -15.04 7.73 -11.10
C ILE A 141 -13.67 7.20 -11.53
N ARG A 142 -13.37 7.24 -12.83
CA ARG A 142 -12.13 6.65 -13.40
C ARG A 142 -10.83 7.09 -12.69
N TYR A 143 -10.72 8.38 -12.35
CA TYR A 143 -9.60 8.95 -11.61
C TYR A 143 -10.13 9.51 -10.29
N GLY A 144 -9.77 8.89 -9.17
CA GLY A 144 -10.25 9.25 -7.83
C GLY A 144 -11.15 8.18 -7.21
N GLY A 145 -11.87 7.40 -8.03
CA GLY A 145 -12.60 6.22 -7.60
C GLY A 145 -13.86 6.51 -6.78
N VAL A 146 -14.12 5.73 -5.75
CA VAL A 146 -15.27 5.92 -4.85
C VAL A 146 -15.18 7.26 -4.12
N GLN A 147 -16.32 7.89 -3.88
CA GLN A 147 -16.42 9.26 -3.36
C GLN A 147 -16.82 9.32 -1.88
N SER A 148 -17.07 8.18 -1.24
CA SER A 148 -17.29 8.08 0.20
C SER A 148 -16.89 6.71 0.77
N GLU A 149 -16.82 6.60 2.10
CA GLU A 149 -16.54 5.32 2.77
C GLU A 149 -17.66 4.30 2.56
N GLU A 150 -18.91 4.76 2.50
CA GLU A 150 -20.08 3.92 2.30
C GLU A 150 -20.04 3.19 0.95
N GLU A 151 -19.49 3.84 -0.08
CA GLU A 151 -19.30 3.26 -1.41
C GLU A 151 -18.27 2.11 -1.42
N CYS A 152 -17.47 1.94 -0.36
CA CYS A 152 -16.58 0.78 -0.24
C CYS A 152 -17.34 -0.56 -0.25
N VAL A 153 -18.66 -0.57 0.02
CA VAL A 153 -19.50 -1.77 -0.08
C VAL A 153 -19.64 -2.29 -1.52
N GLU A 154 -19.47 -1.42 -2.53
CA GLU A 154 -19.58 -1.75 -3.95
C GLU A 154 -18.39 -2.59 -4.45
N LEU A 155 -17.27 -2.56 -3.72
CA LEU A 155 -16.10 -3.38 -4.03
C LEU A 155 -16.33 -4.85 -3.61
N PRO A 156 -15.62 -5.81 -4.22
CA PRO A 156 -15.53 -7.19 -3.74
C PRO A 156 -15.12 -7.25 -2.28
N GLU A 157 -15.70 -8.19 -1.53
CA GLU A 157 -15.50 -8.34 -0.08
C GLU A 157 -14.02 -8.29 0.36
N PRO A 158 -13.07 -8.96 -0.34
CA PRO A 158 -11.64 -8.91 0.03
C PRO A 158 -10.98 -7.52 -0.07
N LEU A 159 -11.58 -6.57 -0.78
CA LEU A 159 -11.02 -5.23 -1.01
C LEU A 159 -11.64 -4.14 -0.12
N ARG A 160 -12.75 -4.44 0.57
CA ARG A 160 -13.56 -3.42 1.25
C ARG A 160 -12.82 -2.76 2.42
N ASP A 161 -12.12 -3.55 3.23
CA ASP A 161 -11.39 -3.00 4.37
C ASP A 161 -10.19 -2.16 3.94
N SER A 162 -9.52 -2.53 2.85
CA SER A 162 -8.49 -1.69 2.24
C SER A 162 -9.03 -0.44 1.56
N CYS A 163 -10.25 -0.47 1.03
CA CYS A 163 -10.91 0.75 0.53
C CYS A 163 -11.12 1.77 1.65
N LYS A 164 -11.50 1.32 2.85
CA LYS A 164 -11.69 2.20 4.03
C LYS A 164 -10.40 2.89 4.47
N PHE A 165 -9.22 2.43 4.05
CA PHE A 165 -7.95 3.12 4.33
C PHE A 165 -7.97 4.58 3.81
N ARG A 166 -8.61 4.83 2.65
CA ARG A 166 -8.77 6.17 2.07
C ARG A 166 -9.42 7.15 3.06
N TRP A 167 -10.38 6.66 3.82
CA TRP A 167 -11.24 7.47 4.67
C TRP A 167 -10.74 7.50 6.11
N SER A 168 -10.34 6.35 6.65
CA SER A 168 -9.89 6.22 8.04
C SER A 168 -8.48 6.76 8.28
N PHE A 169 -7.53 6.47 7.38
CA PHE A 169 -6.13 6.87 7.55
C PHE A 169 -5.79 8.15 6.79
N LEU A 170 -6.17 8.23 5.50
CA LEU A 170 -5.92 9.43 4.68
C LEU A 170 -6.98 10.53 4.86
N GLU A 171 -8.02 10.30 5.67
CA GLU A 171 -9.08 11.28 6.00
C GLU A 171 -9.77 11.90 4.77
N GLY A 172 -9.77 11.19 3.63
CA GLY A 172 -10.30 11.69 2.37
C GLY A 172 -9.52 12.88 1.77
N VAL A 173 -8.32 13.20 2.28
CA VAL A 173 -7.50 14.31 1.76
C VAL A 173 -7.02 13.97 0.35
N GLU A 174 -7.42 14.76 -0.65
CA GLU A 174 -7.01 14.55 -2.05
C GLU A 174 -5.52 14.84 -2.24
N ASN A 175 -4.81 13.86 -2.82
CA ASN A 175 -3.42 13.98 -3.28
C ASN A 175 -2.45 14.67 -2.30
N PRO A 176 -2.32 14.18 -1.05
CA PRO A 176 -1.51 14.82 -0.03
C PRO A 176 0.00 14.75 -0.35
N ASP A 177 0.73 15.81 -0.05
CA ASP A 177 2.18 15.86 -0.24
C ASP A 177 2.94 15.09 0.85
N VAL A 178 4.07 14.50 0.48
CA VAL A 178 4.93 13.75 1.40
C VAL A 178 6.39 14.16 1.28
N ASP A 179 7.06 14.12 2.43
CA ASP A 179 8.52 13.96 2.49
C ASP A 179 8.80 12.46 2.60
N PHE A 180 9.78 11.94 1.87
CA PHE A 180 10.10 10.52 1.91
C PHE A 180 11.58 10.27 2.13
N VAL A 181 11.88 9.11 2.72
CA VAL A 181 13.21 8.53 2.83
C VAL A 181 13.16 7.05 2.49
N GLN A 182 14.18 6.54 1.80
CA GLN A 182 14.37 5.10 1.60
C GLN A 182 14.75 4.44 2.93
N VAL A 183 14.15 3.29 3.21
CA VAL A 183 14.38 2.50 4.42
C VAL A 183 14.57 1.02 4.07
N GLU A 184 15.13 0.26 5.00
CA GLU A 184 15.13 -1.20 4.91
C GLU A 184 13.68 -1.70 4.88
N CYS A 185 13.38 -2.65 3.98
CA CYS A 185 12.05 -3.25 3.93
C CYS A 185 11.85 -4.17 5.12
N PRO A 186 10.82 -3.95 5.97
CA PRO A 186 10.49 -4.92 7.00
C PRO A 186 10.10 -6.26 6.40
N GLU A 187 10.39 -7.32 7.13
CA GLU A 187 10.10 -8.69 6.69
C GLU A 187 8.61 -8.85 6.38
N GLU A 188 7.74 -8.21 7.17
CA GLU A 188 6.29 -8.21 7.02
C GLU A 188 5.81 -7.64 5.68
N LEU A 189 6.54 -6.72 5.04
CA LEU A 189 6.21 -6.25 3.69
C LEU A 189 6.77 -7.16 2.62
N SER A 190 8.04 -7.56 2.78
CA SER A 190 8.75 -8.37 1.78
C SER A 190 8.13 -9.77 1.59
N ILE A 191 7.59 -10.37 2.66
CA ILE A 191 6.88 -11.66 2.59
C ILE A 191 5.57 -11.55 1.81
N LEU A 192 4.89 -10.40 1.85
CA LEU A 192 3.60 -10.23 1.16
C LEU A 192 3.80 -10.24 -0.35
N THR A 193 4.85 -9.57 -0.83
CA THR A 193 5.14 -9.45 -2.27
C THR A 193 6.08 -10.53 -2.77
N ASN A 194 6.75 -11.26 -1.88
CA ASN A 194 7.89 -12.11 -2.20
C ASN A 194 8.95 -11.38 -3.07
N CYS A 195 9.11 -10.08 -2.82
CA CYS A 195 10.02 -9.23 -3.58
C CYS A 195 11.04 -8.56 -2.66
N ILE A 196 12.32 -8.68 -3.03
CA ILE A 196 13.45 -8.15 -2.28
C ILE A 196 14.20 -7.19 -3.21
N PRO A 197 14.70 -6.03 -2.72
CA PRO A 197 15.56 -5.16 -3.52
C PRO A 197 16.72 -5.93 -4.15
N ASP A 198 16.95 -5.73 -5.44
CA ASP A 198 18.17 -6.19 -6.08
C ASP A 198 19.27 -5.14 -5.87
N ASP A 199 20.18 -5.42 -4.93
CA ASP A 199 21.32 -4.56 -4.64
C ASP A 199 22.54 -4.87 -5.53
N THR A 200 22.38 -5.69 -6.59
CA THR A 200 23.46 -6.03 -7.54
C THR A 200 23.53 -5.13 -8.77
N ILE A 201 22.69 -4.09 -8.84
CA ILE A 201 22.63 -3.09 -9.93
C ILE A 201 23.17 -1.75 -9.46
#